data_AF-A0A5N4DUZ9-F1
#
_entry.id   AF-A0A5N4DUZ9-F1
#
_cell.length_a   1.000
_cell.length_b   1.000
_cell.length_c   1.000
_cell.angle_alpha   90.00
_cell.angle_beta   90.00
_cell.angle_gamma   90.00
#
_symmetry.space_group_name_H-M   'P 1'
#
loop_
_entity.id
_entity.type
_entity.pdbx_description
1 polymer ?
#
loop_
_entity_poly.entity_id
_entity_poly.type
_entity_poly.pdbx_seq_one_letter_code
_entity_poly.pdbx_strand_id
1 'polypeptide(L)'
;MTMPSNQIAPLLNFEMLYLIGLGLGDAKDITVKGLEVVRRCSRVYLEAYTSVLTVGKEALEEFYGRKLILADREEVEQEADNILKDADISDVAFLVVGDPLGATTHSDLILRATKLGIPYRVIHNASIMNAVGCCGLQLVNCSIINQCFYFSQLYKFGETVSIVFWTDTWRPESFFDKVKKNRQSGLHTLCLLDIKIKEQSLENLIKGRKIYDPPRYMSVNQAAQQLLEVVQNQRIRGEDPAITEETLCVGLARVGAEDQKIAAGTLQQMCTVDLGGPLHSLIITGGSLHPLEIEMLNLFSIPENSSESQSVDGLRT
;
A
#
# COMPACT_ATOMS: atom_id res chain seq x y z
N MET A 1 1.69 -64.24 6.84
CA MET A 1 1.84 -63.03 6.02
C MET A 1 1.58 -61.82 6.90
N THR A 2 2.62 -61.32 7.55
CA THR A 2 2.59 -60.10 8.36
C THR A 2 2.99 -58.94 7.46
N MET A 3 2.06 -57.99 7.26
CA MET A 3 2.31 -56.73 6.56
C MET A 3 3.44 -55.95 7.27
N PRO A 4 4.33 -55.26 6.53
CA PRO A 4 5.34 -54.42 7.17
C PRO A 4 4.71 -53.14 7.69
N SER A 5 5.09 -52.78 8.91
CA SER A 5 4.83 -51.51 9.58
C SER A 5 5.18 -50.32 8.66
N ASN A 6 4.21 -49.42 8.43
CA ASN A 6 4.46 -48.08 7.90
C ASN A 6 5.42 -47.36 8.86
N GLN A 7 6.70 -47.36 8.53
CA GLN A 7 7.65 -46.39 9.08
C GLN A 7 7.25 -45.03 8.50
N ILE A 8 6.58 -44.22 9.33
CA ILE A 8 6.41 -42.80 9.09
C ILE A 8 7.83 -42.24 9.05
N ALA A 9 8.30 -41.87 7.86
CA ALA A 9 9.57 -41.15 7.72
C ALA A 9 9.48 -39.89 8.59
N PRO A 10 10.49 -39.60 9.42
CA PRO A 10 10.50 -38.35 10.17
C PRO A 10 10.46 -37.20 9.16
N LEU A 11 9.56 -36.24 9.39
CA LEU A 11 9.59 -34.96 8.70
C LEU A 11 11.01 -34.41 8.86
N LEU A 12 11.81 -34.46 7.80
CA LEU A 12 13.09 -33.79 7.74
C LEU A 12 12.80 -32.32 8.04
N ASN A 13 13.23 -31.84 9.21
CA ASN A 13 13.22 -30.43 9.55
C ASN A 13 14.23 -29.75 8.61
N PHE A 14 13.76 -29.40 7.42
CA PHE A 14 14.47 -28.46 6.59
C PHE A 14 14.25 -27.08 7.21
N GLU A 15 15.31 -26.55 7.79
CA GLU A 15 15.44 -25.16 8.21
C GLU A 15 15.07 -24.26 7.02
N MET A 16 14.24 -23.25 7.27
CA MET A 16 13.47 -22.59 6.21
C MET A 16 13.40 -21.06 6.39
N LEU A 17 13.36 -20.35 5.26
CA LEU A 17 13.03 -18.93 5.22
C LEU A 17 11.51 -18.73 5.20
N TYR A 18 10.96 -17.99 6.16
CA TYR A 18 9.55 -17.62 6.19
C TYR A 18 9.37 -16.15 5.85
N LEU A 19 8.62 -15.85 4.79
CA LEU A 19 8.16 -14.49 4.51
C LEU A 19 6.75 -14.34 5.08
N ILE A 20 6.56 -13.44 6.03
CA ILE A 20 5.33 -13.35 6.82
C ILE A 20 4.75 -11.94 6.73
N GLY A 21 3.51 -11.86 6.25
CA GLY A 21 2.75 -10.61 6.26
C GLY A 21 2.23 -10.27 7.64
N LEU A 22 2.43 -9.03 8.08
CA LEU A 22 1.94 -8.52 9.36
C LEU A 22 0.52 -7.96 9.28
N GLY A 23 0.00 -7.72 8.07
CA GLY A 23 -1.26 -7.00 7.89
C GLY A 23 -1.07 -5.49 7.98
N LEU A 24 -2.15 -4.72 8.17
CA LEU A 24 -2.15 -3.27 7.88
C LEU A 24 -2.36 -2.38 9.13
N GLY A 25 -3.02 -2.89 10.14
CA GLY A 25 -3.34 -2.23 11.40
C GLY A 25 -2.26 -2.44 12.44
N ASP A 26 -2.49 -3.33 13.40
CA ASP A 26 -1.66 -3.48 14.61
C ASP A 26 -0.88 -4.82 14.69
N ALA A 27 -0.23 -5.07 15.82
CA ALA A 27 0.53 -6.30 16.07
C ALA A 27 -0.28 -7.60 15.93
N LYS A 28 -1.61 -7.53 16.06
CA LYS A 28 -2.54 -8.67 16.08
C LYS A 28 -3.11 -8.99 14.70
N ASP A 29 -2.89 -8.12 13.71
CA ASP A 29 -3.29 -8.40 12.33
C ASP A 29 -2.47 -9.53 11.69
N ILE A 30 -1.35 -9.90 12.31
CA ILE A 30 -0.62 -11.10 11.93
C ILE A 30 -1.54 -12.32 12.01
N THR A 31 -1.52 -13.15 10.98
CA THR A 31 -2.28 -14.40 11.03
C THR A 31 -1.79 -15.28 12.18
N VAL A 32 -2.68 -16.10 12.76
CA VAL A 32 -2.32 -17.09 13.81
C VAL A 32 -1.13 -17.94 13.36
N LYS A 33 -1.16 -18.38 12.10
CA LYS A 33 -0.08 -19.13 11.46
C LYS A 33 1.24 -18.35 11.42
N GLY A 34 1.19 -17.05 11.08
CA GLY A 34 2.37 -16.19 11.11
C GLY A 34 2.96 -16.09 12.52
N LEU A 35 2.11 -15.83 13.52
CA LEU A 35 2.53 -15.70 14.93
C LEU A 35 3.19 -16.97 15.48
N GLU A 36 2.62 -18.14 15.19
CA GLU A 36 3.20 -19.43 15.58
C GLU A 36 4.59 -19.62 14.98
N VAL A 37 4.78 -19.24 13.71
CA VAL A 37 6.08 -19.33 13.05
C VAL A 37 7.09 -18.35 13.65
N VAL A 38 6.69 -17.09 13.87
CA VAL A 38 7.57 -16.09 14.50
C VAL A 38 8.11 -16.57 15.84
N ARG A 39 7.24 -17.19 16.67
CA ARG A 39 7.61 -17.67 18.00
C ARG A 39 8.61 -18.82 17.99
N ARG A 40 8.65 -19.65 16.94
CA ARG A 40 9.61 -20.77 16.82
C ARG A 40 10.91 -20.37 16.14
N CYS A 41 10.90 -19.39 15.23
CA CYS A 41 12.07 -19.00 14.45
C CYS A 41 13.23 -18.54 15.35
N SER A 42 14.46 -18.84 14.91
CA SER A 42 15.69 -18.50 15.62
C SER A 42 16.02 -17.01 15.46
N ARG A 43 15.82 -16.49 14.25
CA ARG A 43 16.03 -15.08 13.89
C ARG A 43 14.78 -14.54 13.23
N VAL A 44 14.41 -13.32 13.60
CA VAL A 44 13.23 -12.63 13.08
C VAL A 44 13.65 -11.24 12.63
N TYR A 45 13.59 -11.04 11.33
CA TYR A 45 13.84 -9.77 10.67
C TYR A 45 12.55 -9.01 10.47
N LEU A 46 12.58 -7.70 10.67
CA LEU A 46 11.47 -6.80 10.45
C LEU A 46 11.88 -5.74 9.43
N GLU A 47 11.17 -5.72 8.31
CA GLU A 47 11.32 -4.66 7.33
C GLU A 47 10.78 -3.33 7.88
N ALA A 48 11.60 -2.29 7.78
CA ALA A 48 11.29 -0.97 8.34
C ALA A 48 11.20 0.16 7.30
N TYR A 49 11.12 -0.13 5.99
CA TYR A 49 11.20 0.90 4.94
C TYR A 49 10.06 0.89 3.90
N THR A 50 9.26 -0.17 3.81
CA THR A 50 8.13 -0.25 2.86
C THR A 50 6.83 0.33 3.39
N SER A 51 6.70 0.48 4.72
CA SER A 51 5.47 0.95 5.36
C SER A 51 5.72 1.41 6.79
N VAL A 52 4.72 2.08 7.38
CA VAL A 52 4.74 2.52 8.79
C VAL A 52 4.26 1.39 9.69
N LEU A 53 5.02 1.12 10.74
CA LEU A 53 4.56 0.34 11.88
C LEU A 53 3.75 1.27 12.80
N THR A 54 2.44 1.08 12.87
CA THR A 54 1.53 1.88 13.71
C THR A 54 1.88 1.81 15.19
N VAL A 55 2.35 0.65 15.68
CA VAL A 55 2.60 0.36 17.10
C VAL A 55 4.08 0.40 17.51
N GLY A 56 4.99 0.62 16.55
CA GLY A 56 6.44 0.58 16.80
C GLY A 56 7.00 -0.85 16.99
N LYS A 57 8.33 -0.95 17.07
CA LYS A 57 9.04 -2.24 17.16
C LYS A 57 8.82 -2.92 18.51
N GLU A 58 8.86 -2.13 19.58
CA GLU A 58 8.85 -2.61 20.96
C GLU A 58 7.54 -3.33 21.29
N ALA A 59 6.41 -2.79 20.82
CA ALA A 59 5.10 -3.42 20.98
C ALA A 59 5.00 -4.75 20.24
N LEU A 60 5.61 -4.87 19.05
CA LEU A 60 5.68 -6.12 18.32
C LEU A 60 6.55 -7.16 19.06
N GLU A 61 7.72 -6.74 19.57
CA GLU A 61 8.61 -7.61 20.35
C GLU A 61 7.90 -8.16 21.60
N GLU A 62 7.16 -7.30 22.32
CA GLU A 62 6.38 -7.69 23.49
C GLU A 62 5.28 -8.70 23.13
N PHE A 63 4.50 -8.43 22.07
CA PHE A 63 3.39 -9.30 21.67
C PHE A 63 3.87 -10.65 21.08
N TYR A 64 4.94 -10.63 20.30
CA TYR A 64 5.50 -11.83 19.69
C TYR A 64 6.35 -12.64 20.66
N GLY A 65 6.88 -12.03 21.72
CA GLY A 65 7.77 -12.68 22.68
C GLY A 65 9.14 -13.02 22.07
N ARG A 66 9.56 -12.23 21.08
CA ARG A 66 10.81 -12.42 20.31
C ARG A 66 11.43 -11.08 19.99
N LYS A 67 12.76 -11.04 19.99
CA LYS A 67 13.52 -9.87 19.54
C LYS A 67 13.47 -9.76 18.02
N LEU A 68 13.20 -8.57 17.51
CA LEU A 68 13.13 -8.25 16.09
C LEU A 68 14.41 -7.53 15.66
N ILE A 69 14.97 -7.96 14.53
CA ILE A 69 16.14 -7.35 13.90
C ILE A 69 15.62 -6.45 12.79
N LEU A 70 15.83 -5.14 12.90
CA LEU A 70 15.37 -4.21 11.86
C LEU A 70 16.24 -4.37 10.63
N ALA A 71 15.62 -4.66 9.49
CA ALA A 71 16.25 -4.68 8.18
C ALA A 71 15.83 -3.42 7.41
N ASP A 72 16.81 -2.63 7.00
CA ASP A 72 16.57 -1.49 6.12
C ASP A 72 16.79 -1.84 4.65
N ARG A 73 16.55 -0.86 3.77
CA ARG A 73 16.55 -1.09 2.33
C ARG A 73 17.90 -1.61 1.81
N GLU A 74 19.00 -1.10 2.35
CA GLU A 74 20.34 -1.55 1.97
C GLU A 74 20.56 -3.00 2.40
N GLU A 75 20.15 -3.35 3.62
CA GLU A 75 20.23 -4.72 4.12
C GLU A 75 19.36 -5.71 3.32
N VAL A 76 18.17 -5.30 2.88
CA VAL A 76 17.25 -6.17 2.14
C VAL A 76 17.59 -6.27 0.65
N GLU A 77 17.94 -5.16 -0.01
CA GLU A 77 18.17 -5.15 -1.46
C GLU A 77 19.63 -5.45 -1.83
N GLN A 78 20.61 -5.00 -1.03
CA GLN A 78 22.04 -5.14 -1.34
C GLN A 78 22.69 -6.24 -0.51
N GLU A 79 22.41 -6.29 0.79
CA GLU A 79 23.04 -7.24 1.73
C GLU A 79 22.11 -8.40 2.13
N ALA A 80 21.21 -8.81 1.24
CA ALA A 80 20.23 -9.88 1.49
C ALA A 80 20.88 -11.20 1.96
N ASP A 81 22.15 -11.40 1.62
CA ASP A 81 22.95 -12.55 2.07
C ASP A 81 23.02 -12.62 3.60
N ASN A 82 22.97 -11.49 4.33
CA ASN A 82 22.93 -11.47 5.79
C ASN A 82 21.63 -12.09 6.34
N ILE A 83 20.50 -11.83 5.67
CA ILE A 83 19.18 -12.37 6.04
C ILE A 83 19.12 -13.87 5.72
N LEU A 84 19.67 -14.26 4.57
CA LEU A 84 19.69 -15.65 4.10
C LEU A 84 20.77 -16.50 4.77
N LYS A 85 21.76 -15.87 5.42
CA LYS A 85 22.84 -16.56 6.10
C LYS A 85 22.30 -17.52 7.16
N ASP A 86 22.76 -18.75 7.15
CA ASP A 86 22.37 -19.81 8.09
C ASP A 86 20.86 -20.12 8.06
N ALA A 87 20.12 -19.71 7.02
CA ALA A 87 18.71 -20.06 6.85
C ALA A 87 18.51 -21.51 6.36
N ASP A 88 19.60 -22.19 6.01
CA ASP A 88 19.72 -23.63 5.79
C ASP A 88 20.03 -24.43 7.07
N ILE A 89 20.40 -23.73 8.15
CA ILE A 89 20.80 -24.30 9.45
C ILE A 89 19.85 -23.85 10.58
N SER A 90 19.08 -22.79 10.39
CA SER A 90 18.14 -22.25 11.37
C SER A 90 16.90 -21.63 10.71
N ASP A 91 15.72 -21.83 11.29
CA ASP A 91 14.48 -21.18 10.83
C ASP A 91 14.59 -19.65 10.96
N VAL A 92 14.47 -18.94 9.83
CA VAL A 92 14.54 -17.47 9.75
C VAL A 92 13.20 -16.91 9.30
N ALA A 93 12.65 -15.94 10.02
CA ALA A 93 11.45 -15.21 9.62
C ALA A 93 11.83 -13.81 9.12
N PHE A 94 11.20 -13.39 8.04
CA PHE A 94 11.26 -12.05 7.46
C PHE A 94 9.84 -11.46 7.45
N LEU A 95 9.63 -10.46 8.29
CA LEU A 95 8.35 -9.81 8.52
C LEU A 95 8.19 -8.59 7.62
N VAL A 96 7.06 -8.53 6.94
CA VAL A 96 6.70 -7.48 5.98
C VAL A 96 5.36 -6.88 6.38
N VAL A 97 5.26 -5.55 6.41
CA VAL A 97 3.98 -4.88 6.64
C VAL A 97 3.05 -5.10 5.44
N GLY A 98 1.79 -5.44 5.71
CA GLY A 98 0.83 -5.86 4.70
C GLY A 98 1.04 -7.33 4.31
N ASP A 99 1.05 -7.61 3.01
CA ASP A 99 1.34 -8.92 2.44
C ASP A 99 2.74 -8.94 1.83
N PRO A 100 3.54 -10.01 2.01
CA PRO A 100 4.92 -10.05 1.52
C PRO A 100 5.08 -9.84 0.02
N LEU A 101 4.04 -10.09 -0.79
CA LEU A 101 4.08 -9.96 -2.25
C LEU A 101 3.07 -8.92 -2.78
N GLY A 102 2.34 -8.24 -1.89
CA GLY A 102 1.27 -7.30 -2.24
C GLY A 102 1.78 -5.87 -2.48
N ALA A 103 2.63 -5.70 -3.50
CA ALA A 103 3.32 -4.46 -3.92
C ALA A 103 4.70 -4.20 -3.30
N THR A 104 5.51 -5.24 -3.13
CA THR A 104 6.90 -5.16 -2.62
C THR A 104 7.89 -5.76 -3.62
N THR A 105 9.19 -5.56 -3.38
CA THR A 105 10.30 -6.14 -4.16
C THR A 105 10.80 -7.48 -3.62
N HIS A 106 10.12 -8.06 -2.60
CA HIS A 106 10.58 -9.26 -1.87
C HIS A 106 10.59 -10.55 -2.68
N SER A 107 10.07 -10.53 -3.91
CA SER A 107 10.27 -11.61 -4.87
C SER A 107 11.75 -11.86 -5.16
N ASP A 108 12.60 -10.83 -5.10
CA ASP A 108 14.05 -10.99 -5.27
C ASP A 108 14.67 -11.85 -4.16
N LEU A 109 14.24 -11.67 -2.91
CA LEU A 109 14.71 -12.47 -1.77
C LEU A 109 14.37 -13.97 -1.96
N ILE A 110 13.18 -14.26 -2.49
CA ILE A 110 12.75 -15.63 -2.84
C ILE A 110 13.66 -16.22 -3.94
N LEU A 111 13.97 -15.43 -4.97
CA LEU A 111 14.84 -15.88 -6.06
C LEU A 111 16.26 -16.17 -5.55
N ARG A 112 16.80 -15.33 -4.66
CA ARG A 112 18.11 -15.56 -4.02
C ARG A 112 18.11 -16.81 -3.15
N ALA A 113 17.10 -16.99 -2.29
CA ALA A 113 16.95 -18.19 -1.47
C ALA A 113 16.91 -19.46 -2.33
N THR A 114 16.15 -19.43 -3.42
CA THR A 114 16.04 -20.56 -4.36
C THR A 114 17.39 -20.90 -5.02
N LYS A 115 18.17 -19.89 -5.42
CA LYS A 115 19.52 -20.09 -5.99
C LYS A 115 20.50 -20.72 -5.00
N LEU A 116 20.34 -20.43 -3.71
CA LEU A 116 21.15 -20.99 -2.62
C LEU A 116 20.63 -22.36 -2.14
N GLY A 117 19.53 -22.88 -2.71
CA GLY A 117 18.93 -24.14 -2.29
C GLY A 117 18.21 -24.07 -0.94
N ILE A 118 17.93 -22.86 -0.44
CA ILE A 118 17.24 -22.62 0.83
C ILE A 118 15.74 -22.77 0.58
N PRO A 119 15.04 -23.67 1.28
CA PRO A 119 13.59 -23.77 1.16
C PRO A 119 12.95 -22.52 1.77
N TYR A 120 11.85 -22.06 1.16
CA TYR A 120 11.12 -20.90 1.64
C TYR A 120 9.62 -21.18 1.74
N ARG A 121 8.94 -20.41 2.59
CA ARG A 121 7.49 -20.43 2.70
C ARG A 121 6.94 -19.02 2.89
N VAL A 122 5.95 -18.68 2.09
CA VAL A 122 5.21 -17.41 2.22
C VAL A 122 3.96 -17.64 3.07
N ILE A 123 3.76 -16.76 4.04
CA ILE A 123 2.55 -16.65 4.86
C ILE A 123 1.90 -15.32 4.51
N HIS A 124 0.82 -15.41 3.74
CA HIS A 124 0.07 -14.25 3.25
C HIS A 124 -0.71 -13.54 4.35
N ASN A 125 -1.05 -12.27 4.09
CA ASN A 125 -1.90 -11.46 4.93
C ASN A 125 -2.71 -10.43 4.11
N ALA A 126 -3.43 -9.52 4.76
CA ALA A 126 -4.10 -8.40 4.13
C ALA A 126 -3.07 -7.42 3.51
N SER A 127 -3.36 -6.91 2.32
CA SER A 127 -2.62 -5.86 1.62
C SER A 127 -3.53 -4.67 1.34
N ILE A 128 -2.94 -3.49 1.14
CA ILE A 128 -3.71 -2.33 0.67
C ILE A 128 -4.39 -2.61 -0.67
N MET A 129 -3.79 -3.47 -1.50
CA MET A 129 -4.31 -3.86 -2.82
C MET A 129 -5.71 -4.47 -2.75
N ASN A 130 -6.03 -5.18 -1.67
CA ASN A 130 -7.36 -5.76 -1.44
C ASN A 130 -8.17 -4.97 -0.40
N ALA A 131 -7.53 -4.36 0.59
CA ALA A 131 -8.22 -3.65 1.67
C ALA A 131 -8.94 -2.38 1.20
N VAL A 132 -8.51 -1.78 0.07
CA VAL A 132 -9.20 -0.64 -0.56
C VAL A 132 -10.66 -0.92 -0.92
N GLY A 133 -11.10 -2.18 -0.97
CA GLY A 133 -12.51 -2.54 -1.10
C GLY A 133 -13.42 -1.91 -0.04
N CYS A 134 -12.88 -1.49 1.12
CA CYS A 134 -13.64 -0.80 2.17
C CYS A 134 -14.32 0.51 1.72
N CYS A 135 -13.86 1.15 0.64
CA CYS A 135 -14.55 2.31 0.06
C CYS A 135 -15.80 1.95 -0.75
N GLY A 136 -16.04 0.65 -0.96
CA GLY A 136 -17.14 0.02 -1.69
C GLY A 136 -17.31 0.43 -3.14
N LEU A 137 -16.20 0.82 -3.79
CA LEU A 137 -16.11 0.77 -5.25
C LEU A 137 -16.30 -0.68 -5.74
N GLN A 138 -17.25 -0.84 -6.66
CA GLN A 138 -17.77 -2.10 -7.20
C GLN A 138 -16.91 -2.53 -8.36
N LEU A 139 -16.87 -3.84 -8.52
CA LEU A 139 -15.85 -4.39 -9.32
C LEU A 139 -16.26 -5.27 -10.50
N VAL A 140 -17.54 -5.60 -10.70
CA VAL A 140 -18.05 -5.98 -12.03
C VAL A 140 -19.46 -5.43 -12.27
N ASN A 141 -19.72 -4.95 -13.50
CA ASN A 141 -21.06 -4.80 -14.08
C ASN A 141 -21.63 -6.20 -14.37
N CYS A 142 -22.52 -6.71 -13.52
CA CYS A 142 -23.27 -7.92 -13.85
C CYS A 142 -24.47 -7.53 -14.72
N SER A 143 -24.25 -7.29 -16.02
CA SER A 143 -25.35 -7.15 -16.99
C SER A 143 -25.87 -8.49 -17.51
N ILE A 144 -25.43 -9.61 -16.93
CA ILE A 144 -25.87 -10.96 -17.32
C ILE A 144 -26.25 -11.71 -16.05
N ILE A 145 -27.56 -11.91 -15.86
CA ILE A 145 -28.26 -12.64 -14.79
C ILE A 145 -28.76 -11.73 -13.65
N ASN A 146 -30.04 -11.38 -13.74
CA ASN A 146 -30.89 -10.71 -12.74
C ASN A 146 -31.04 -11.44 -11.39
N GLN A 147 -30.07 -12.26 -10.95
CA GLN A 147 -30.27 -13.14 -9.79
C GLN A 147 -28.99 -13.66 -9.13
N CYS A 148 -27.94 -12.84 -9.02
CA CYS A 148 -26.73 -13.24 -8.32
C CYS A 148 -26.15 -12.08 -7.48
N PHE A 149 -26.53 -12.07 -6.21
CA PHE A 149 -25.88 -11.35 -5.10
C PHE A 149 -24.48 -11.97 -4.85
N TYR A 150 -23.51 -11.71 -5.72
CA TYR A 150 -22.10 -11.98 -5.44
C TYR A 150 -21.37 -10.64 -5.32
N PHE A 151 -21.38 -10.12 -4.10
CA PHE A 151 -20.56 -9.00 -3.66
C PHE A 151 -19.09 -9.43 -3.69
N SER A 152 -18.36 -9.09 -4.75
CA SER A 152 -16.90 -9.16 -4.75
C SER A 152 -16.32 -7.85 -5.28
N GLN A 153 -15.70 -7.13 -4.34
CA GLN A 153 -15.34 -5.72 -4.41
C GLN A 153 -13.90 -5.53 -4.95
N LEU A 154 -13.38 -6.26 -5.99
CA LEU A 154 -11.96 -6.14 -6.49
C LEU A 154 -11.56 -6.10 -8.03
N TYR A 155 -12.36 -6.52 -9.01
CA TYR A 155 -12.16 -6.64 -10.48
C TYR A 155 -12.06 -5.42 -11.49
N LYS A 156 -12.91 -4.38 -11.51
CA LYS A 156 -12.80 -3.06 -12.25
C LYS A 156 -11.62 -2.14 -11.81
N PHE A 157 -10.61 -2.62 -11.09
CA PHE A 157 -9.37 -1.86 -10.84
C PHE A 157 -8.40 -2.22 -11.98
N GLY A 158 -7.84 -1.19 -12.59
CA GLY A 158 -6.84 -1.35 -13.64
C GLY A 158 -5.44 -1.48 -13.07
N GLU A 159 -4.45 -1.08 -13.87
CA GLU A 159 -3.06 -1.11 -13.45
C GLU A 159 -2.82 -0.12 -12.29
N THR A 160 -2.35 -0.63 -11.15
CA THR A 160 -1.92 0.20 -10.01
C THR A 160 -0.71 1.06 -10.38
N VAL A 161 -0.69 2.29 -9.88
CA VAL A 161 0.39 3.24 -10.13
C VAL A 161 1.01 3.72 -8.82
N SER A 162 2.26 4.18 -8.87
CA SER A 162 2.93 4.83 -7.74
C SER A 162 3.18 6.30 -8.08
N ILE A 163 2.72 7.20 -7.20
CA ILE A 163 2.97 8.65 -7.31
C ILE A 163 4.16 8.95 -6.41
N VAL A 164 5.24 9.44 -7.03
CA VAL A 164 6.53 9.73 -6.38
C VAL A 164 6.66 11.21 -6.03
N PHE A 165 7.42 11.56 -5.00
CA PHE A 165 7.69 12.97 -4.73
C PHE A 165 8.46 13.61 -5.89
N TRP A 166 7.95 14.75 -6.35
CA TRP A 166 8.69 15.61 -7.25
C TRP A 166 9.85 16.31 -6.54
N THR A 167 10.92 16.49 -7.29
CA THR A 167 12.04 17.38 -6.93
C THR A 167 12.12 18.51 -7.94
N ASP A 168 12.99 19.49 -7.68
CA ASP A 168 13.18 20.62 -8.59
C ASP A 168 13.68 20.19 -9.97
N THR A 169 14.42 19.09 -10.05
CA THR A 169 15.05 18.59 -11.28
C THR A 169 14.36 17.36 -11.87
N TRP A 170 13.45 16.72 -11.13
CA TRP A 170 12.83 15.47 -11.54
C TRP A 170 11.34 15.46 -11.20
N ARG A 171 10.51 15.57 -12.25
CA ARG A 171 9.04 15.57 -12.18
C ARG A 171 8.47 14.55 -13.17
N PRO A 172 8.50 13.25 -12.85
CA PRO A 172 7.97 12.23 -13.75
C PRO A 172 6.46 12.33 -13.85
N GLU A 173 5.94 12.25 -15.07
CA GLU A 173 4.50 12.21 -15.37
C GLU A 173 4.06 10.82 -15.92
N SER A 174 5.00 9.86 -16.01
CA SER A 174 4.79 8.57 -16.70
C SER A 174 3.69 7.69 -16.10
N PHE A 175 3.40 7.85 -14.81
CA PHE A 175 2.29 7.15 -14.15
C PHE A 175 0.93 7.60 -14.69
N PHE A 176 0.82 8.82 -15.23
CA PHE A 176 -0.42 9.40 -15.72
C PHE A 176 -0.94 8.68 -16.98
N ASP A 177 -0.04 8.17 -17.83
CA ASP A 177 -0.42 7.40 -19.02
C ASP A 177 -1.21 6.13 -18.64
N LYS A 178 -0.86 5.50 -17.53
CA LYS A 178 -1.56 4.33 -17.00
C LYS A 178 -2.92 4.71 -16.43
N VAL A 179 -3.00 5.82 -15.69
CA VAL A 179 -4.28 6.39 -15.22
C VAL A 179 -5.22 6.67 -16.40
N LYS A 180 -4.69 7.28 -17.47
CA LYS A 180 -5.44 7.55 -18.70
C LYS A 180 -5.97 6.27 -19.34
N LYS A 181 -5.14 5.24 -19.50
CA LYS A 181 -5.55 3.93 -20.06
C LYS A 181 -6.64 3.26 -19.21
N ASN A 182 -6.48 3.25 -17.89
CA ASN A 182 -7.47 2.69 -16.97
C ASN A 182 -8.80 3.42 -17.12
N ARG A 183 -8.79 4.76 -17.09
CA ARG A 183 -10.01 5.57 -17.17
C ARG A 183 -10.73 5.44 -18.52
N GLN A 184 -9.98 5.37 -19.63
CA GLN A 184 -10.53 5.07 -20.96
C GLN A 184 -11.21 3.70 -21.02
N SER A 185 -10.73 2.75 -20.22
CA SER A 185 -11.30 1.40 -20.10
C SER A 185 -12.41 1.32 -19.04
N GLY A 186 -12.79 2.45 -18.42
CA GLY A 186 -13.77 2.48 -17.33
C GLY A 186 -13.27 1.88 -16.01
N LEU A 187 -11.96 1.66 -15.87
CA LEU A 187 -11.34 1.07 -14.68
C LEU A 187 -10.91 2.15 -13.67
N HIS A 188 -11.03 1.82 -12.39
CA HIS A 188 -10.48 2.61 -11.29
C HIS A 188 -8.96 2.42 -11.22
N THR A 189 -8.26 3.43 -10.74
CA THR A 189 -6.80 3.34 -10.55
C THR A 189 -6.47 3.50 -9.09
N LEU A 190 -5.84 2.49 -8.48
CA LEU A 190 -5.20 2.64 -7.18
C LEU A 190 -3.85 3.34 -7.38
N CYS A 191 -3.67 4.45 -6.68
CA CYS A 191 -2.45 5.21 -6.61
C CYS A 191 -1.80 4.99 -5.24
N LEU A 192 -0.70 4.23 -5.23
CA LEU A 192 0.18 4.11 -4.08
C LEU A 192 1.01 5.39 -3.97
N LEU A 193 1.16 5.90 -2.75
CA LEU A 193 1.81 7.18 -2.50
C LEU A 193 3.22 6.98 -1.95
N ASP A 194 4.14 7.84 -2.37
CA ASP A 194 5.56 7.70 -2.06
C ASP A 194 5.88 7.69 -0.56
N ILE A 195 6.89 6.92 -0.20
CA ILE A 195 7.42 6.80 1.15
C ILE A 195 8.93 7.00 1.09
N LYS A 196 9.42 8.04 1.77
CA LYS A 196 10.84 8.36 1.88
C LYS A 196 11.29 8.16 3.30
N ILE A 197 11.89 7.01 3.57
CA ILE A 197 12.45 6.64 4.87
C ILE A 197 13.96 6.48 4.72
N LYS A 198 14.74 7.09 5.62
CA LYS A 198 16.22 7.04 5.61
C LYS A 198 16.84 7.44 4.26
N GLU A 199 16.28 8.42 3.56
CA GLU A 199 16.96 9.02 2.41
C GLU A 199 18.04 10.00 2.89
N GLN A 200 19.19 9.99 2.21
CA GLN A 200 20.18 11.05 2.35
C GLN A 200 19.81 12.16 1.37
N SER A 201 19.82 13.41 1.84
CA SER A 201 19.71 14.55 0.93
C SER A 201 20.83 14.47 -0.12
N LEU A 202 20.56 14.96 -1.34
CA LEU A 202 21.55 14.98 -2.42
C LEU A 202 22.86 15.66 -1.97
N GLU A 203 22.74 16.70 -1.14
CA GLU A 203 23.88 17.40 -0.56
C GLU A 203 24.68 16.53 0.43
N ASN A 204 24.00 15.77 1.29
CA ASN A 204 24.65 14.85 2.23
C ASN A 204 25.28 13.66 1.51
N LEU A 205 24.64 13.15 0.46
CA LEU A 205 25.16 12.09 -0.40
C LEU A 205 26.45 12.53 -1.10
N ILE A 206 26.44 13.71 -1.75
CA ILE A 206 27.62 14.28 -2.43
C ILE A 206 28.76 14.54 -1.44
N LYS A 207 28.43 14.91 -0.19
CA LYS A 207 29.42 15.16 0.88
C LYS A 207 29.82 13.89 1.66
N GLY A 208 29.31 12.71 1.30
CA GLY A 208 29.59 11.45 1.99
C GLY A 208 29.14 11.41 3.46
N ARG A 209 28.19 12.26 3.85
CA ARG A 209 27.67 12.34 5.22
C ARG A 209 26.46 11.43 5.36
N LYS A 210 26.55 10.43 6.25
CA LYS A 210 25.43 9.53 6.60
C LYS A 210 24.42 10.24 7.52
N ILE A 211 23.88 11.37 7.07
CA ILE A 211 22.81 12.10 7.76
C ILE A 211 21.53 11.82 6.97
N TYR A 212 20.59 11.17 7.66
CA TYR A 212 19.31 10.77 7.10
C TYR A 212 18.25 11.82 7.43
N ASP A 213 17.45 12.19 6.43
CA ASP A 213 16.33 13.08 6.64
C ASP A 213 15.20 12.36 7.40
N PRO A 214 14.33 13.11 8.13
CA PRO A 214 13.18 12.52 8.79
C PRO A 214 12.25 11.83 7.78
N PRO A 215 11.56 10.75 8.17
CA PRO A 215 10.71 10.02 7.25
C PRO A 215 9.58 10.90 6.72
N ARG A 216 9.39 10.90 5.40
CA ARG A 216 8.34 11.65 4.72
C ARG A 216 7.38 10.68 4.04
N TYR A 217 6.11 10.88 4.28
CA TYR A 217 5.03 10.10 3.68
C TYR A 217 4.18 11.03 2.84
N MET A 218 3.94 10.67 1.59
CA MET A 218 3.12 11.48 0.70
C MET A 218 1.67 11.42 1.15
N SER A 219 1.06 12.58 1.37
CA SER A 219 -0.38 12.67 1.65
C SER A 219 -1.20 12.69 0.35
N VAL A 220 -2.48 12.32 0.47
CA VAL A 220 -3.48 12.50 -0.61
C VAL A 220 -3.47 13.93 -1.13
N ASN A 221 -3.34 14.93 -0.24
CA ASN A 221 -3.30 16.35 -0.63
C ASN A 221 -2.15 16.64 -1.58
N GLN A 222 -0.94 16.16 -1.25
CA GLN A 222 0.26 16.36 -2.07
C GLN A 222 0.13 15.63 -3.41
N ALA A 223 -0.37 14.40 -3.39
CA ALA A 223 -0.61 13.62 -4.61
C ALA A 223 -1.64 14.29 -5.52
N ALA A 224 -2.75 14.79 -4.96
CA ALA A 224 -3.77 15.51 -5.68
C ALA A 224 -3.25 16.82 -6.30
N GLN A 225 -2.43 17.58 -5.56
CA GLN A 225 -1.77 18.79 -6.08
C GLN A 225 -0.86 18.47 -7.27
N GLN A 226 -0.03 17.43 -7.18
CA GLN A 226 0.80 17.00 -8.31
C GLN A 226 -0.05 16.58 -9.51
N LEU A 227 -1.13 15.83 -9.30
CA LEU A 227 -2.05 15.43 -10.36
C LEU A 227 -2.68 16.65 -11.05
N LEU A 228 -3.09 17.67 -10.29
CA LEU A 228 -3.61 18.92 -10.86
C LEU A 228 -2.56 19.68 -11.68
N GLU A 229 -1.30 19.71 -11.23
CA GLU A 229 -0.22 20.33 -12.01
C GLU A 229 0.02 19.56 -13.32
N VAL A 230 -0.03 18.23 -13.31
CA VAL A 230 0.04 17.42 -14.56
C VAL A 230 -1.12 17.76 -15.51
N VAL A 231 -2.35 17.90 -14.98
CA VAL A 231 -3.52 18.30 -15.78
C VAL A 231 -3.31 19.68 -16.41
N GLN A 232 -2.76 20.64 -15.66
CA GLN A 232 -2.43 21.97 -16.18
C GLN A 232 -1.35 21.91 -17.26
N ASN A 233 -0.29 21.12 -17.05
CA ASN A 233 0.78 20.92 -18.04
C ASN A 233 0.25 20.35 -19.35
N GLN A 234 -0.65 19.37 -19.30
CA GLN A 234 -1.29 18.79 -20.48
C GLN A 234 -2.13 19.82 -21.24
N ARG A 235 -2.92 20.64 -20.53
CA ARG A 235 -3.69 21.73 -21.15
C ARG A 235 -2.79 22.74 -21.87
N ILE A 236 -1.66 23.11 -21.27
CA ILE A 236 -0.68 24.02 -21.88
C ILE A 236 -0.08 23.41 -23.17
N ARG A 237 0.12 22.08 -23.19
CA ARG A 237 0.56 21.34 -24.38
C ARG A 237 -0.53 21.16 -25.44
N GLY A 238 -1.77 21.56 -25.16
CA GLY A 238 -2.92 21.38 -26.05
C GLY A 238 -3.51 19.96 -26.04
N GLU A 239 -3.22 19.18 -25.01
CA GLU A 239 -3.76 17.83 -24.82
C GLU A 239 -5.05 17.88 -23.99
N ASP A 240 -5.99 16.97 -24.29
CA ASP A 240 -7.19 16.78 -23.46
C ASP A 240 -6.85 15.87 -22.26
N PRO A 241 -6.92 16.39 -21.03
CA PRO A 241 -6.49 15.64 -19.86
C PRO A 241 -7.50 14.56 -19.50
N ALA A 242 -6.99 13.37 -19.18
CA ALA A 242 -7.84 12.22 -18.84
C ALA A 242 -8.63 12.44 -17.55
N ILE A 243 -8.08 13.24 -16.63
CA ILE A 243 -8.70 13.65 -15.37
C ILE A 243 -8.77 15.17 -15.32
N THR A 244 -9.65 15.69 -14.48
CA THR A 244 -9.92 17.11 -14.27
C THR A 244 -10.08 17.39 -12.78
N GLU A 245 -10.17 18.66 -12.42
CA GLU A 245 -10.46 19.15 -11.07
C GLU A 245 -11.70 18.49 -10.46
N GLU A 246 -12.73 18.26 -11.30
CA GLU A 246 -14.01 17.66 -10.94
C GLU A 246 -14.00 16.12 -10.94
N THR A 247 -12.87 15.50 -11.30
CA THR A 247 -12.80 14.04 -11.32
C THR A 247 -12.96 13.48 -9.92
N LEU A 248 -13.93 12.59 -9.74
CA LEU A 248 -14.20 11.95 -8.46
C LEU A 248 -13.03 11.03 -8.08
N CYS A 249 -12.55 11.23 -6.86
CA CYS A 249 -11.45 10.52 -6.25
C CYS A 249 -11.87 10.00 -4.87
N VAL A 250 -11.12 9.03 -4.36
CA VAL A 250 -11.27 8.53 -2.98
C VAL A 250 -9.91 8.57 -2.30
N GLY A 251 -9.81 9.36 -1.24
CA GLY A 251 -8.67 9.35 -0.35
C GLY A 251 -8.90 8.33 0.78
N LEU A 252 -7.90 7.49 1.02
CA LEU A 252 -7.90 6.53 2.13
C LEU A 252 -6.68 6.79 3.00
N ALA A 253 -6.86 6.72 4.31
CA ALA A 253 -5.78 6.80 5.28
C ALA A 253 -5.91 5.72 6.34
N ARG A 254 -4.76 5.13 6.71
CA ARG A 254 -4.61 4.14 7.78
C ARG A 254 -5.60 2.99 7.65
N VAL A 255 -5.73 2.45 6.44
CA VAL A 255 -6.65 1.34 6.15
C VAL A 255 -6.29 0.14 7.01
N GLY A 256 -7.25 -0.38 7.78
CA GLY A 256 -7.05 -1.46 8.75
C GLY A 256 -6.78 -1.00 10.20
N ALA A 257 -6.49 0.29 10.44
CA ALA A 257 -6.36 0.83 11.79
C ALA A 257 -7.73 1.25 12.37
N GLU A 258 -7.82 1.37 13.70
CA GLU A 258 -9.04 1.84 14.37
C GLU A 258 -9.45 3.26 13.98
N ASP A 259 -8.47 4.10 13.64
CA ASP A 259 -8.65 5.48 13.22
C ASP A 259 -8.63 5.66 11.69
N GLN A 260 -8.92 4.59 10.94
CA GLN A 260 -9.06 4.61 9.47
C GLN A 260 -9.99 5.74 9.03
N LYS A 261 -9.57 6.50 8.00
CA LYS A 261 -10.40 7.52 7.36
C LYS A 261 -10.54 7.28 5.86
N ILE A 262 -11.74 7.49 5.35
CA ILE A 262 -12.08 7.44 3.93
C ILE A 262 -12.80 8.73 3.60
N ALA A 263 -12.44 9.36 2.48
CA ALA A 263 -13.12 10.54 1.96
C ALA A 263 -13.29 10.41 0.45
N ALA A 264 -14.47 10.71 -0.06
CA ALA A 264 -14.81 10.71 -1.47
C ALA A 264 -15.20 12.13 -1.91
N GLY A 265 -14.65 12.60 -3.02
CA GLY A 265 -14.85 13.96 -3.49
C GLY A 265 -14.03 14.26 -4.73
N THR A 266 -14.14 15.47 -5.25
CA THR A 266 -13.43 15.87 -6.46
C THR A 266 -11.92 15.92 -6.23
N LEU A 267 -11.13 15.80 -7.29
CA LEU A 267 -9.67 15.93 -7.23
C LEU A 267 -9.26 17.26 -6.58
N GLN A 268 -10.02 18.34 -6.82
CA GLN A 268 -9.83 19.63 -6.17
C GLN A 268 -10.06 19.56 -4.65
N GLN A 269 -11.11 18.89 -4.20
CA GLN A 269 -11.39 18.70 -2.77
C GLN A 269 -10.31 17.84 -2.08
N MET A 270 -9.74 16.87 -2.80
CA MET A 270 -8.64 16.03 -2.29
C MET A 270 -7.38 16.85 -1.94
N CYS A 271 -7.19 18.03 -2.52
CA CYS A 271 -6.05 18.89 -2.18
C CYS A 271 -6.12 19.46 -0.76
N THR A 272 -7.30 19.54 -0.14
CA THR A 272 -7.50 20.20 1.17
C THR A 272 -8.11 19.30 2.23
N VAL A 273 -8.54 18.09 1.88
CA VAL A 273 -9.13 17.12 2.83
C VAL A 273 -8.17 16.76 3.96
N ASP A 274 -8.67 16.68 5.19
CA ASP A 274 -7.90 16.19 6.34
C ASP A 274 -8.21 14.71 6.63
N LEU A 275 -7.26 13.85 6.24
CA LEU A 275 -7.31 12.40 6.49
C LEU A 275 -6.46 11.97 7.70
N GLY A 276 -5.84 12.91 8.42
CA GLY A 276 -4.93 12.62 9.53
C GLY A 276 -3.53 12.17 9.08
N GLY A 277 -2.92 11.29 9.88
CA GLY A 277 -1.54 10.81 9.66
C GLY A 277 -1.39 9.69 8.61
N PRO A 278 -0.15 9.38 8.20
CA PRO A 278 0.14 8.31 7.26
C PRO A 278 -0.28 6.91 7.77
N LEU A 279 -0.47 5.91 6.91
CA LEU A 279 -0.24 5.91 5.45
C LEU A 279 -1.50 6.25 4.65
N HIS A 280 -1.29 6.93 3.53
CA HIS A 280 -2.36 7.38 2.64
C HIS A 280 -2.32 6.61 1.31
N SER A 281 -3.48 6.47 0.68
CA SER A 281 -3.64 5.97 -0.68
C SER A 281 -4.73 6.78 -1.39
N LEU A 282 -4.61 6.92 -2.70
CA LEU A 282 -5.58 7.65 -3.51
C LEU A 282 -6.15 6.72 -4.57
N ILE A 283 -7.46 6.78 -4.78
CA ILE A 283 -8.13 6.08 -5.88
C ILE A 283 -8.69 7.13 -6.83
N ILE A 284 -8.38 6.99 -8.11
CA ILE A 284 -9.00 7.78 -9.17
C ILE A 284 -10.09 6.92 -9.79
N THR A 285 -11.33 7.42 -9.80
CA THR A 285 -12.44 6.62 -10.30
C THR A 285 -12.40 6.43 -11.82
N GLY A 286 -12.89 5.29 -12.29
CA GLY A 286 -13.21 5.10 -13.70
C GLY A 286 -14.32 6.06 -14.13
N GLY A 287 -14.29 6.55 -15.37
CA GLY A 287 -15.25 7.56 -15.86
C GLY A 287 -16.71 7.09 -15.86
N SER A 288 -16.97 5.80 -15.67
CA SER A 288 -18.29 5.21 -15.49
C SER A 288 -18.37 4.57 -14.11
N LEU A 289 -19.28 5.05 -13.26
CA LEU A 289 -19.58 4.50 -11.94
C LEU A 289 -20.94 3.81 -11.96
N HIS A 290 -21.02 2.65 -11.32
CA HIS A 290 -22.29 1.97 -11.09
C HIS A 290 -23.07 2.70 -9.97
N PRO A 291 -24.41 2.79 -10.02
CA PRO A 291 -25.19 3.53 -9.01
C PRO A 291 -24.90 3.13 -7.56
N LEU A 292 -24.66 1.83 -7.32
CA LEU A 292 -24.29 1.33 -5.99
C LEU A 292 -22.94 1.87 -5.50
N GLU A 293 -21.98 2.07 -6.41
CA GLU A 293 -20.69 2.70 -6.07
C GLU A 293 -20.92 4.13 -5.61
N ILE A 294 -21.78 4.87 -6.31
CA ILE A 294 -22.11 6.25 -5.96
C ILE A 294 -22.78 6.30 -4.59
N GLU A 295 -23.75 5.41 -4.33
CA GLU A 295 -24.39 5.31 -3.02
C GLU A 295 -23.39 5.02 -1.90
N MET A 296 -22.42 4.13 -2.14
CA MET A 296 -21.38 3.86 -1.16
C MET A 296 -20.44 5.07 -0.97
N LEU A 297 -19.98 5.70 -2.05
CA LEU A 297 -19.10 6.86 -1.97
C LEU A 297 -19.76 8.03 -1.25
N ASN A 298 -21.08 8.18 -1.36
CA ASN A 298 -21.85 9.19 -0.64
C ASN A 298 -21.79 9.02 0.89
N LEU A 299 -21.50 7.81 1.41
CA LEU A 299 -21.26 7.61 2.85
C LEU A 299 -19.99 8.32 3.34
N PHE A 300 -19.08 8.63 2.42
CA PHE A 300 -17.78 9.23 2.68
C PHE A 300 -17.60 10.59 2.01
N SER A 301 -18.68 11.23 1.55
CA SER A 301 -18.60 12.48 0.79
C SER A 301 -17.91 13.59 1.60
N ILE A 302 -16.95 14.26 0.99
CA ILE A 302 -16.38 15.49 1.55
C ILE A 302 -17.50 16.54 1.58
N PRO A 303 -17.80 17.16 2.73
CA PRO A 303 -18.78 18.22 2.81
C PRO A 303 -18.41 19.34 1.83
N GLU A 304 -19.37 19.79 1.03
CA GLU A 304 -19.20 21.06 0.33
C GLU A 304 -19.09 22.13 1.41
N ASN A 305 -17.91 22.75 1.53
CA ASN A 305 -17.82 24.01 2.24
C ASN A 305 -18.74 24.96 1.50
N SER A 306 -19.91 25.24 2.08
CA SER A 306 -20.80 26.30 1.65
C SER A 306 -19.96 27.56 1.57
N SER A 307 -19.58 27.94 0.36
CA SER A 307 -19.23 29.31 0.06
C SER A 307 -20.51 30.11 0.29
N GLU A 308 -20.79 30.44 1.55
CA GLU A 308 -21.64 31.57 1.87
C GLU A 308 -20.89 32.80 1.34
N SER A 309 -21.15 33.09 0.07
CA SER A 309 -21.24 34.46 -0.39
C SER A 309 -22.22 35.15 0.55
N GLN A 310 -21.72 35.75 1.62
CA GLN A 310 -22.38 36.89 2.23
C GLN A 310 -22.40 37.97 1.16
N SER A 311 -23.40 37.88 0.29
CA SER A 311 -23.86 38.99 -0.53
C SER A 311 -24.17 40.12 0.44
N VAL A 312 -23.33 41.14 0.37
CA VAL A 312 -23.62 42.48 0.83
C VAL A 312 -24.93 42.90 0.15
N ASP A 313 -26.05 42.72 0.82
CA ASP A 313 -27.28 43.47 0.52
C ASP A 313 -27.45 44.52 1.61
N GLY A 314 -26.94 45.70 1.28
CA GLY A 314 -27.35 46.94 1.92
C GLY A 314 -28.72 47.39 1.41
N LEU A 315 -29.42 48.09 2.30
CA LEU A 315 -30.52 49.03 2.05
C LEU A 315 -31.85 48.46 1.50
N ARG A 316 -32.87 48.44 2.37
CA ARG A 316 -34.04 49.36 2.34
C ARG A 316 -35.12 48.88 3.32
N THR A 317 -35.26 49.58 4.45
CA THR A 317 -36.39 50.47 4.81
C THR A 317 -36.07 51.13 6.14
#